data_AF-A0A538AEB5-F1
#
_entry.id   AF-A0A538AEB5-F1
#
_cell.length_a   1.000
_cell.length_b   1.000
_cell.length_c   1.000
_cell.angle_alpha   90.00
_cell.angle_beta   90.00
_cell.angle_gamma   90.00
#
_symmetry.space_group_name_H-M   'P 1'
#
loop_
_entity.id
_entity.type
_entity.pdbx_description
1 polymer ?
#
loop_
_entity_poly.entity_id
_entity_poly.type
_entity_poly.pdbx_seq_one_letter_code
_entity_poly.pdbx_strand_id
1 'polypeptide(L)'
;MVCGGCDLTRITLSGDLSNGWLKSADLSASDLVFANFTAANFEGANFNGATVNGVNFTNADLFGAKNMGTVAWLVPSIFSNTTCPDGTDSDNNQFGCFGHF
;
A
#
# COMPACT_ATOMS: atom_id res chain seq x y z
N MET A 1 12.08 4.83 -5.09
CA MET A 1 11.87 3.68 -6.01
C MET A 1 11.04 4.15 -7.20
N VAL A 2 11.36 3.77 -8.44
CA VAL A 2 10.55 4.13 -9.63
C VAL A 2 10.29 2.87 -10.45
N CYS A 3 9.05 2.39 -10.45
CA CYS A 3 8.63 1.16 -11.09
C CYS A 3 7.12 1.18 -11.42
N GLY A 4 6.71 2.01 -12.39
CA GLY A 4 5.33 2.02 -12.89
C GLY A 4 5.05 0.79 -13.77
N GLY A 5 4.00 0.03 -13.46
CA GLY A 5 3.58 -1.15 -14.22
C GLY A 5 4.51 -2.36 -14.09
N CYS A 6 5.47 -2.32 -13.16
CA CYS A 6 6.43 -3.41 -12.98
C CYS A 6 5.80 -4.67 -12.38
N ASP A 7 6.35 -5.82 -12.76
CA ASP A 7 6.18 -7.06 -12.02
C ASP A 7 7.12 -7.06 -10.80
N LEU A 8 6.53 -6.90 -9.63
CA LEU A 8 7.18 -6.97 -8.33
C LEU A 8 6.58 -8.12 -7.53
N THR A 9 6.14 -9.19 -8.18
CA THR A 9 5.47 -10.31 -7.51
C THR A 9 6.46 -11.14 -6.70
N ARG A 10 6.04 -11.57 -5.51
CA ARG A 10 6.79 -12.50 -4.62
C ARG A 10 8.16 -11.98 -4.17
N ILE A 11 8.39 -10.67 -4.19
CA ILE A 11 9.62 -10.06 -3.70
C ILE A 11 9.45 -9.60 -2.25
N THR A 12 10.58 -9.31 -1.60
CA THR A 12 10.60 -8.59 -0.33
C THR A 12 10.99 -7.14 -0.61
N LEU A 13 10.14 -6.20 -0.21
CA LEU A 13 10.45 -4.76 -0.17
C LEU A 13 10.44 -4.32 1.28
N SER A 14 11.58 -3.83 1.76
CA SER A 14 11.72 -3.31 3.13
C SER A 14 12.61 -2.07 3.14
N GLY A 15 12.50 -1.27 4.21
CA GLY A 15 13.24 -0.01 4.36
C GLY A 15 12.50 1.20 3.78
N ASP A 16 13.25 2.27 3.50
CA ASP A 16 12.70 3.54 3.02
C ASP A 16 12.52 3.54 1.49
N LEU A 17 11.25 3.52 1.09
CA LEU A 17 10.77 3.56 -0.29
C LEU A 17 9.83 4.77 -0.49
N SER A 18 9.97 5.79 0.36
CA SER A 18 9.18 7.02 0.29
C SER A 18 9.28 7.68 -1.09
N ASN A 19 8.21 8.39 -1.47
CA ASN A 19 8.06 8.99 -2.80
C ASN A 19 8.19 7.98 -3.95
N GLY A 20 7.94 6.69 -3.66
CA GLY A 20 8.00 5.62 -4.63
C GLY A 20 6.95 5.78 -5.72
N TRP A 21 7.30 5.56 -6.98
CA TRP A 21 6.35 5.55 -8.08
C TRP A 21 6.06 4.10 -8.50
N LEU A 22 4.94 3.55 -8.04
CA LEU A 22 4.53 2.15 -8.17
C LEU A 22 3.15 2.03 -8.81
N LYS A 23 2.75 3.05 -9.60
CA LYS A 23 1.48 3.09 -10.32
C LYS A 23 1.31 1.82 -11.15
N SER A 24 0.20 1.12 -10.95
CA SER A 24 -0.17 -0.11 -11.65
C SER A 24 0.84 -1.26 -11.52
N ALA A 25 1.74 -1.22 -10.53
CA ALA A 25 2.66 -2.32 -10.26
C ALA A 25 1.91 -3.55 -9.74
N ASP A 26 2.45 -4.74 -10.04
CA ASP A 26 1.96 -5.99 -9.47
C ASP A 26 2.82 -6.39 -8.27
N LEU A 27 2.26 -6.29 -7.07
CA LEU A 27 2.88 -6.64 -5.78
C LEU A 27 2.30 -7.96 -5.24
N SER A 28 1.69 -8.79 -6.10
CA SER A 28 1.04 -10.01 -5.66
C SER A 28 2.02 -10.93 -4.92
N ALA A 29 1.57 -11.44 -3.77
CA ALA A 29 2.31 -12.32 -2.87
C ALA A 29 3.67 -11.76 -2.39
N SER A 30 3.86 -10.44 -2.44
CA SER A 30 5.08 -9.77 -1.98
C SER A 30 5.05 -9.49 -0.48
N ASP A 31 6.23 -9.50 0.15
CA ASP A 31 6.40 -9.15 1.55
C ASP A 31 6.83 -7.68 1.66
N LEU A 32 5.95 -6.85 2.22
CA LEU A 32 6.15 -5.41 2.39
C LEU A 32 6.34 -5.03 3.87
N VAL A 33 6.52 -6.01 4.76
CA VAL A 33 6.51 -5.80 6.21
C VAL A 33 7.49 -4.70 6.65
N PHE A 34 6.99 -3.73 7.43
CA PHE A 34 7.73 -2.55 7.91
C PHE A 34 8.33 -1.64 6.83
N ALA A 35 7.92 -1.75 5.57
CA ALA A 35 8.33 -0.81 4.54
C ALA A 35 7.76 0.60 4.80
N ASN A 36 8.55 1.62 4.50
CA ASN A 36 8.10 3.00 4.50
C ASN A 36 7.79 3.44 3.06
N PHE A 37 6.51 3.62 2.76
CA PHE A 37 6.00 4.12 1.49
C PHE A 37 5.34 5.49 1.63
N THR A 38 5.85 6.33 2.54
CA THR A 38 5.35 7.69 2.70
C THR A 38 5.36 8.43 1.35
N ALA A 39 4.23 9.05 0.99
CA ALA A 39 4.05 9.78 -0.27
C ALA A 39 4.28 8.94 -1.55
N ALA A 40 4.18 7.61 -1.48
CA ALA A 40 4.28 6.76 -2.65
C ALA A 40 2.97 6.74 -3.46
N ASN A 41 3.08 6.56 -4.78
CA ASN A 41 1.94 6.37 -5.67
C ASN A 41 1.79 4.88 -6.02
N PHE A 42 0.66 4.30 -5.64
CA PHE A 42 0.22 2.93 -5.91
C PHE A 42 -1.07 2.90 -6.73
N GLU A 43 -1.37 3.96 -7.47
CA GLU A 43 -2.61 4.06 -8.23
C GLU A 43 -2.80 2.83 -9.13
N GLY A 44 -3.89 2.08 -8.92
CA GLY A 44 -4.17 0.86 -9.68
C GLY A 44 -3.26 -0.35 -9.41
N ALA A 45 -2.40 -0.32 -8.38
CA ALA A 45 -1.51 -1.43 -8.05
C ALA A 45 -2.29 -2.66 -7.53
N ASN A 46 -1.74 -3.85 -7.75
CA ASN A 46 -2.32 -5.12 -7.30
C ASN A 46 -1.57 -5.65 -6.07
N PHE A 47 -2.29 -5.84 -4.96
CA PHE A 47 -1.73 -6.34 -3.69
C PHE A 47 -2.18 -7.77 -3.37
N ASN A 48 -2.66 -8.55 -4.35
CA ASN A 48 -3.23 -9.88 -4.09
C ASN A 48 -2.27 -10.78 -3.31
N GLY A 49 -2.61 -11.09 -2.05
CA GLY A 49 -1.78 -11.92 -1.17
C GLY A 49 -0.51 -11.25 -0.66
N ALA A 50 -0.32 -9.95 -0.90
CA ALA A 50 0.80 -9.19 -0.35
C ALA A 50 0.67 -9.05 1.18
N THR A 51 1.80 -9.14 1.88
CA THR A 51 1.85 -8.91 3.33
C THR A 51 2.16 -7.46 3.61
N VAL A 52 1.17 -6.71 4.12
CA VAL A 52 1.27 -5.28 4.43
C VAL A 52 1.15 -5.02 5.93
N ASN A 53 1.96 -5.70 6.76
CA ASN A 53 1.95 -5.48 8.22
C ASN A 53 2.97 -4.43 8.63
N GLY A 54 2.56 -3.47 9.46
CA GLY A 54 3.43 -2.39 9.93
C GLY A 54 3.94 -1.45 8.83
N VAL A 55 3.27 -1.40 7.68
CA VAL A 55 3.65 -0.56 6.55
C VAL A 55 3.22 0.87 6.79
N ASN A 56 4.07 1.83 6.44
CA ASN A 56 3.71 3.24 6.48
C ASN A 56 3.26 3.72 5.10
N PHE A 57 1.95 3.97 4.95
CA PHE A 57 1.33 4.54 3.76
C PHE A 57 1.00 6.04 3.92
N THR A 58 1.56 6.73 4.90
CA THR A 58 1.26 8.16 5.13
C THR A 58 1.43 8.98 3.85
N ASN A 59 0.44 9.81 3.49
CA ASN A 59 0.42 10.60 2.25
C ASN A 59 0.44 9.77 0.95
N ALA A 60 0.27 8.45 1.00
CA ALA A 60 0.29 7.61 -0.20
C ALA A 60 -1.02 7.72 -0.99
N ASP A 61 -0.92 7.45 -2.29
CA ASP A 61 -2.08 7.35 -3.18
C ASP A 61 -2.34 5.89 -3.54
N LEU A 62 -3.42 5.31 -3.00
CA LEU A 62 -3.87 3.95 -3.29
C LEU A 62 -5.08 3.94 -4.22
N PHE A 63 -5.42 5.05 -4.89
CA PHE A 63 -6.63 5.12 -5.72
C PHE A 63 -6.70 3.96 -6.74
N GLY A 64 -7.79 3.19 -6.70
CA GLY A 64 -7.99 2.04 -7.57
C GLY A 64 -7.07 0.84 -7.32
N ALA A 65 -6.23 0.86 -6.28
CA ALA A 65 -5.48 -0.31 -5.83
C ALA A 65 -6.44 -1.46 -5.46
N LYS A 66 -5.98 -2.70 -5.61
CA LYS A 66 -6.87 -3.86 -5.49
C LYS A 66 -6.30 -4.92 -4.59
N ASN A 67 -7.20 -5.69 -3.96
CA ASN A 67 -6.85 -6.89 -3.20
C ASN A 67 -5.87 -6.60 -2.06
N MET A 68 -5.96 -5.43 -1.43
CA MET A 68 -5.17 -5.12 -0.23
C MET A 68 -5.62 -6.05 0.90
N GLY A 69 -4.90 -7.17 1.03
CA GLY A 69 -5.10 -8.13 2.10
C GLY A 69 -4.51 -7.59 3.39
N THR A 70 -5.35 -7.14 4.32
CA THR A 70 -4.88 -6.77 5.65
C THR A 70 -4.83 -8.01 6.54
N VAL A 71 -3.67 -8.64 6.61
CA VAL A 71 -3.44 -9.86 7.40
C VAL A 71 -2.34 -9.67 8.44
N ALA A 72 -2.62 -8.88 9.48
CA ALA A 72 -2.29 -9.22 10.87
C ALA A 72 -2.71 -8.09 11.82
N TRP A 73 -3.59 -8.43 12.76
CA TRP A 73 -3.96 -7.61 13.92
C TRP A 73 -2.80 -7.38 14.91
N LEU A 74 -1.61 -7.92 14.63
CA LEU A 74 -0.45 -7.85 15.52
C LEU A 74 0.39 -6.59 15.29
N VAL A 75 0.41 -6.03 14.07
CA VAL A 75 1.13 -4.79 13.75
C VAL A 75 0.32 -3.98 12.73
N PRO A 76 -0.38 -2.92 13.15
CA PRO A 76 -1.19 -2.12 12.25
C PRO A 76 -0.30 -1.34 11.28
N SER A 77 -0.74 -1.29 10.03
CA SER A 77 -0.22 -0.35 9.05
C SER A 77 -0.78 1.05 9.28
N ILE A 78 -0.01 2.06 8.92
CA ILE A 78 -0.33 3.47 9.13
C ILE A 78 -0.92 4.00 7.82
N PHE A 79 -2.15 4.50 7.90
CA PHE A 79 -2.86 5.22 6.85
C PHE A 79 -3.22 6.59 7.40
N SER A 80 -2.38 7.59 7.15
CA SER A 80 -2.64 8.98 7.52
C SER A 80 -2.55 9.86 6.27
N ASN A 81 -3.55 10.70 6.04
CA ASN A 81 -3.71 11.50 4.82
C ASN A 81 -3.50 10.64 3.55
N THR A 82 -4.02 9.42 3.54
CA THR A 82 -3.84 8.44 2.46
C THR A 82 -5.09 8.40 1.61
N THR A 83 -4.94 8.48 0.28
CA THR A 83 -6.07 8.21 -0.62
C THR A 83 -6.32 6.72 -0.65
N CYS A 84 -7.48 6.29 -0.15
CA CYS A 84 -7.91 4.90 -0.14
C CYS A 84 -8.30 4.42 -1.55
N PRO A 85 -8.45 3.10 -1.77
CA PRO A 85 -8.70 2.61 -3.12
C PRO A 85 -10.02 3.02 -3.76
N ASP A 86 -11.03 3.38 -2.97
CA ASP A 86 -12.28 3.99 -3.45
C ASP A 86 -12.20 5.51 -3.69
N GLY A 87 -11.05 6.13 -3.40
CA GLY A 87 -10.80 7.56 -3.52
C GLY A 87 -11.13 8.39 -2.28
N THR A 88 -11.61 7.78 -1.19
CA THR A 88 -11.78 8.49 0.09
C THR A 88 -10.44 8.76 0.78
N ASP A 89 -10.41 9.73 1.69
CA ASP A 89 -9.23 10.01 2.52
C ASP A 89 -9.32 9.17 3.82
N SER A 90 -8.26 8.45 4.13
CA SER A 90 -8.12 7.63 5.34
C SER A 90 -8.42 8.40 6.63
N ASP A 91 -8.11 9.70 6.69
CA ASP A 91 -8.31 10.51 7.91
C ASP A 91 -9.80 10.82 8.18
N ASN A 92 -10.64 10.70 7.16
CA ASN A 92 -12.09 10.84 7.29
C ASN A 92 -12.78 9.53 7.66
N ASN A 93 -12.03 8.43 7.77
CA ASN A 93 -12.56 7.09 8.01
C ASN A 93 -12.19 6.61 9.43
N GLN A 94 -13.15 6.00 10.13
CA GLN A 94 -12.94 5.50 11.50
C GLN A 94 -11.83 4.44 11.60
N PHE A 95 -11.52 3.77 10.49
CA PHE A 95 -10.53 2.70 10.40
C PHE A 95 -9.60 2.90 9.19
N GLY A 96 -9.18 4.12 8.87
CA GLY A 96 -8.27 4.36 7.73
C GLY A 96 -8.84 3.82 6.42
N CYS A 97 -8.04 3.05 5.65
CA CYS A 97 -8.52 2.43 4.41
C CYS A 97 -9.16 1.04 4.60
N PHE A 98 -9.36 0.56 5.83
CA PHE A 98 -9.95 -0.77 6.07
C PHE A 98 -11.37 -0.86 5.48
N GLY A 99 -11.58 -1.76 4.52
CA GLY A 99 -12.88 -1.98 3.85
C GLY A 99 -13.10 -1.20 2.56
N HIS A 100 -12.08 -0.48 2.07
CA HIS A 100 -12.14 0.35 0.86
C HIS A 100 -11.39 -0.28 -0.33
N PHE A 101 -11.17 -1.61 -0.34
CA PHE A 101 -10.36 -2.35 -1.31
C PHE A 101 -11.08 -3.55 -1.95
#